data_AF-A0A956FZV0-F1
#
_entry.id   AF-A0A956FZV0-F1
#
_cell.length_a   1.000
_cell.length_b   1.000
_cell.length_c   1.000
_cell.angle_alpha   90.00
_cell.angle_beta   90.00
_cell.angle_gamma   90.00
#
_symmetry.space_group_name_H-M   'P 1'
#
loop_
_entity.id
_entity.type
_entity.pdbx_description
1 polymer ?
#
loop_
_entity_poly.entity_id
_entity_poly.type
_entity_poly.pdbx_seq_one_letter_code
_entity_poly.pdbx_strand_id
1 'polypeptide(L)'
;MSIPKRGSRTLVVDDVRYRWRLRGRPTAAQRSGDTPLIVAIAAAEGDGPALVVRQLVHPAAARVRNHYTRAVTPAEVAGYVRQGLAAGWRPLEPGPQFDLEPLLIPVSPRAPRIYPPGLAPPSSLELAALARERATGRVPYDTLRVSDGDPRVYGGLLEINGRNLIDLVREVERPLMAAEVAERRAAGEDLPTTTDFSRQYCCRFSSHYRLPSRLLLGEPPPHPVDAFALDPEDPARRKSALLVCSCGFDECWFVLATIDVLDDAVIWSDFEQFHRNWVYDLGPFVF
;
A
#
# COMPACT_ATOMS: atom_id res chain seq x y z
N MET A 1 11.53 26.56 2.97
CA MET A 1 10.54 25.98 3.94
C MET A 1 10.80 24.50 4.04
N SER A 2 11.14 23.94 5.22
CA SER A 2 11.49 22.52 5.31
C SER A 2 10.28 21.65 5.67
N ILE A 3 10.04 20.61 4.86
CA ILE A 3 9.07 19.56 5.21
C ILE A 3 9.60 18.81 6.43
N PRO A 4 8.79 18.59 7.49
CA PRO A 4 9.22 17.85 8.66
C PRO A 4 9.75 16.47 8.28
N LYS A 5 10.93 16.09 8.80
CA LYS A 5 11.54 14.78 8.52
C LYS A 5 10.62 13.62 8.94
N ARG A 6 9.92 13.77 10.07
CA ARG A 6 9.00 12.77 10.61
C ARG A 6 7.73 12.66 9.75
N GLY A 7 7.44 11.46 9.26
CA GLY A 7 6.28 11.19 8.41
C GLY A 7 6.42 11.68 6.96
N SER A 8 7.62 12.13 6.58
CA SER A 8 7.97 12.37 5.17
C SER A 8 8.58 11.10 4.57
N ARG A 9 8.35 10.92 3.28
CA ARG A 9 8.98 9.89 2.44
C ARG A 9 10.06 10.54 1.59
N THR A 10 11.05 9.78 1.18
CA THR A 10 12.13 10.26 0.29
C THR A 10 12.06 9.59 -1.06
N LEU A 11 12.50 10.29 -2.09
CA LEU A 11 12.76 9.76 -3.43
C LEU A 11 13.82 10.63 -4.11
N VAL A 12 14.39 10.15 -5.21
CA VAL A 12 15.32 10.91 -6.05
C VAL A 12 14.67 11.08 -7.42
N VAL A 13 14.76 12.29 -7.98
CA VAL A 13 14.34 12.60 -9.36
C VAL A 13 15.45 13.42 -9.96
N ASP A 14 15.95 12.98 -11.11
CA ASP A 14 16.97 13.68 -11.89
C ASP A 14 18.16 14.12 -11.00
N ASP A 15 18.71 13.15 -10.24
CA ASP A 15 19.82 13.27 -9.29
C ASP A 15 19.61 14.19 -8.08
N VAL A 16 18.41 14.76 -7.91
CA VAL A 16 18.06 15.57 -6.74
C VAL A 16 17.24 14.75 -5.76
N ARG A 17 17.66 14.72 -4.50
CA ARG A 17 16.92 14.07 -3.42
C ARG A 17 15.77 14.96 -2.98
N TYR A 18 14.56 14.41 -2.95
CA TYR A 18 13.37 15.08 -2.46
C TYR A 18 12.82 14.40 -1.22
N ARG A 19 12.18 15.20 -0.36
CA ARG A 19 11.24 14.75 0.66
C ARG A 19 9.84 15.11 0.19
N TRP A 20 8.91 14.20 0.39
CA TRP A 20 7.50 14.47 0.14
C TRP A 20 6.66 13.98 1.30
N ARG A 21 5.51 14.63 1.47
CA ARG A 21 4.58 14.33 2.53
C ARG A 21 3.17 14.51 2.01
N LEU A 22 2.42 13.43 2.09
CA LEU A 22 0.97 13.50 2.16
C LEU A 22 0.57 13.75 3.62
N ARG A 23 -0.42 14.60 3.85
CA ARG A 23 -0.94 14.83 5.20
C ARG A 23 -1.49 13.51 5.77
N GLY A 24 -0.86 12.96 6.81
CA GLY A 24 -1.24 11.67 7.40
C GLY A 24 -2.59 11.63 8.15
N ARG A 25 -3.29 12.76 8.27
CA ARG A 25 -4.69 12.77 8.70
C ARG A 25 -5.43 13.82 7.87
N PRO A 26 -6.27 13.43 6.89
CA PRO A 26 -7.04 14.38 6.11
C PRO A 26 -7.92 15.21 7.04
N THR A 27 -8.17 16.46 6.67
CA THR A 27 -9.30 17.20 7.28
C THR A 27 -10.61 16.49 6.94
N ALA A 28 -11.69 16.79 7.67
CA ALA A 28 -13.01 16.25 7.32
C ALA A 28 -13.38 16.57 5.86
N ALA A 29 -13.13 17.82 5.42
CA ALA A 29 -13.35 18.29 4.05
C ALA A 29 -12.48 17.56 3.00
N GLN A 30 -11.26 17.15 3.33
CA GLN A 30 -10.42 16.34 2.44
C GLN A 30 -10.90 14.89 2.36
N ARG A 31 -11.40 14.36 3.48
CA ARG A 31 -11.96 12.99 3.56
C ARG A 31 -13.26 12.85 2.78
N SER A 32 -14.10 13.89 2.77
CA SER A 32 -15.35 13.96 1.98
C SER A 32 -15.13 14.37 0.52
N GLY A 33 -13.93 14.84 0.16
CA GLY A 33 -13.60 15.31 -1.19
C GLY A 33 -14.10 16.72 -1.50
N ASP A 34 -14.48 17.50 -0.49
CA ASP A 34 -14.84 18.91 -0.63
C ASP A 34 -13.63 19.80 -0.92
N THR A 35 -12.43 19.32 -0.60
CA THR A 35 -11.15 20.00 -0.90
C THR A 35 -10.11 18.99 -1.40
N PRO A 36 -9.15 19.41 -2.25
CA PRO A 36 -8.12 18.52 -2.77
C PRO A 36 -7.18 18.04 -1.66
N LEU A 37 -6.58 16.87 -1.88
CA LEU A 37 -5.43 16.45 -1.10
C LEU A 37 -4.23 17.32 -1.45
N ILE A 38 -3.40 17.57 -0.45
CA ILE A 38 -2.16 18.32 -0.64
C ILE A 38 -0.99 17.37 -0.48
N VAL A 39 -0.22 17.21 -1.55
CA VAL A 39 1.10 16.60 -1.52
C VAL A 39 2.11 17.73 -1.47
N ALA A 40 2.87 17.83 -0.37
CA ALA A 40 3.99 18.74 -0.27
C ALA A 40 5.27 18.01 -0.66
N ILE A 41 6.08 18.59 -1.52
CA ILE A 41 7.35 18.04 -2.00
C ILE A 41 8.42 19.14 -1.86
N ALA A 42 9.59 18.83 -1.33
CA ALA A 42 10.69 19.78 -1.21
C ALA A 42 12.02 19.06 -1.42
N ALA A 43 13.07 19.78 -1.82
CA ALA A 43 14.41 19.22 -1.79
C ALA A 43 14.73 18.71 -0.37
N ALA A 44 15.42 17.57 -0.29
CA ALA A 44 15.82 17.00 0.99
C ALA A 44 16.95 17.80 1.66
N GLU A 45 17.65 18.61 0.87
CA GLU A 45 18.76 19.47 1.27
C GLU A 45 18.49 20.90 0.76
N GLY A 46 18.86 21.89 1.56
CA GLY A 46 18.57 23.30 1.29
C GLY A 46 17.22 23.79 1.80
N ASP A 47 16.99 25.09 1.63
CA ASP A 47 15.82 25.82 2.14
C ASP A 47 14.84 26.26 1.06
N GLY A 48 14.96 25.68 -0.14
CA GLY A 48 14.14 26.01 -1.29
C GLY A 48 12.63 25.82 -1.08
N PRO A 49 11.83 26.29 -2.05
CA PRO A 49 10.39 26.27 -1.95
C PRO A 49 9.84 24.85 -2.03
N ALA A 50 8.79 24.60 -1.26
CA ALA A 50 8.00 23.39 -1.44
C ALA A 50 7.13 23.51 -2.70
N LEU A 51 7.10 22.45 -3.50
CA LEU A 51 6.06 22.18 -4.48
C LEU A 51 4.83 21.66 -3.75
N VAL A 52 3.70 22.33 -3.95
CA VAL A 52 2.40 21.96 -3.40
C VAL A 52 1.52 21.50 -4.54
N VAL A 53 1.25 20.19 -4.55
CA VAL A 53 0.39 19.57 -5.55
C VAL A 53 -0.99 19.40 -4.96
N ARG A 54 -1.99 19.93 -5.65
CA ARG A 54 -3.41 19.77 -5.31
C ARG A 54 -3.95 18.62 -6.12
N GLN A 55 -4.11 17.46 -5.49
CA GLN A 55 -4.66 16.29 -6.17
C GLN A 55 -6.18 16.30 -6.03
N LEU A 56 -6.90 16.17 -7.16
CA LEU A 56 -8.35 16.04 -7.17
C LEU A 56 -8.77 14.71 -6.52
N VAL A 57 -9.50 14.88 -5.43
CA VAL A 57 -10.32 13.92 -4.67
C VAL A 57 -9.54 12.73 -4.08
N HIS A 58 -9.74 12.50 -2.78
CA HIS A 58 -9.17 11.34 -2.09
C HIS A 58 -9.89 10.04 -2.53
N PRO A 59 -9.22 8.87 -2.60
CA PRO A 59 -9.89 7.63 -3.02
C PRO A 59 -11.12 7.27 -2.14
N ALA A 60 -11.08 7.55 -0.84
CA ALA A 60 -12.26 7.47 0.05
C ALA A 60 -13.42 8.43 -0.29
N ALA A 61 -13.17 9.54 -0.97
CA ALA A 61 -14.19 10.48 -1.45
C ALA A 61 -14.65 10.16 -2.89
N ALA A 62 -13.89 9.34 -3.63
CA ALA A 62 -14.23 8.83 -4.95
C ALA A 62 -15.61 8.17 -4.99
N ARG A 63 -15.92 7.39 -3.93
CA ARG A 63 -17.20 6.69 -3.75
C ARG A 63 -18.42 7.60 -3.71
N VAL A 64 -18.29 8.83 -3.22
CA VAL A 64 -19.43 9.73 -3.01
C VAL A 64 -19.74 10.54 -4.27
N ARG A 65 -18.76 10.77 -5.16
CA ARG A 65 -18.90 11.68 -6.30
C ARG A 65 -18.74 11.03 -7.68
N ASN A 66 -18.59 9.70 -7.78
CA ASN A 66 -18.33 9.01 -9.06
C ASN A 66 -17.06 9.52 -9.78
N HIS A 67 -16.08 9.98 -9.00
CA HIS A 67 -14.78 10.44 -9.49
C HIS A 67 -13.75 9.41 -9.05
N TYR A 68 -13.21 8.60 -9.97
CA TYR A 68 -12.14 7.67 -9.64
C TYR A 68 -10.87 8.45 -9.31
N THR A 69 -10.17 8.08 -8.23
CA THR A 69 -8.95 8.77 -7.82
C THR A 69 -7.89 7.77 -7.37
N ARG A 70 -6.63 8.20 -7.36
CA ARG A 70 -5.49 7.29 -7.22
C ARG A 70 -4.72 7.62 -5.95
N ALA A 71 -4.26 6.58 -5.26
CA ALA A 71 -3.29 6.73 -4.19
C ALA A 71 -2.00 7.37 -4.72
N VAL A 72 -1.52 8.43 -4.06
CA VAL A 72 -0.26 9.08 -4.40
C VAL A 72 0.91 8.11 -4.23
N THR A 73 1.43 7.62 -5.35
CA THR A 73 2.59 6.72 -5.41
C THR A 73 3.91 7.52 -5.52
N PRO A 74 5.06 6.94 -5.14
CA PRO A 74 6.36 7.56 -5.42
C PRO A 74 6.57 7.91 -6.91
N ALA A 75 6.00 7.11 -7.83
CA ALA A 75 6.08 7.37 -9.27
C ALA A 75 5.29 8.61 -9.69
N GLU A 76 4.07 8.79 -9.16
CA GLU A 76 3.29 10.01 -9.37
C GLU A 76 4.00 11.24 -8.78
N VAL A 77 4.59 11.11 -7.60
CA VAL A 77 5.38 12.21 -6.99
C VAL A 77 6.58 12.56 -7.86
N ALA A 78 7.29 11.58 -8.43
CA ALA A 78 8.35 11.86 -9.39
C ALA A 78 7.82 12.57 -10.66
N GLY A 79 6.63 12.18 -11.14
CA GLY A 79 5.92 12.88 -12.20
C GLY A 79 5.59 14.34 -11.85
N TYR A 80 5.13 14.60 -10.63
CA TYR A 80 4.86 15.95 -10.16
C TYR A 80 6.13 16.80 -10.05
N VAL A 81 7.24 16.22 -9.59
CA VAL A 81 8.54 16.91 -9.57
C VAL A 81 8.92 17.34 -10.98
N ARG A 82 8.86 16.43 -11.97
CA ARG A 82 9.18 16.76 -13.36
C ARG A 82 8.26 17.83 -13.94
N GLN A 83 6.96 17.75 -13.66
CA GLN A 83 6.00 18.78 -14.06
C GLN A 83 6.29 20.13 -13.40
N GLY A 84 6.60 20.14 -12.11
CA GLY A 84 6.97 21.34 -11.38
C GLY A 84 8.23 21.99 -11.96
N LEU A 85 9.28 21.20 -12.19
CA LEU A 85 10.52 21.66 -12.82
C LEU A 85 10.25 22.26 -14.21
N ALA A 86 9.46 21.57 -15.04
CA ALA A 86 9.05 22.07 -16.36
C ALA A 86 8.20 23.35 -16.27
N ALA A 87 7.41 23.51 -15.21
CA ALA A 87 6.60 24.69 -14.94
C ALA A 87 7.40 25.84 -14.28
N GLY A 88 8.69 25.66 -13.99
CA GLY A 88 9.55 26.70 -13.43
C GLY A 88 9.72 26.65 -11.91
N TRP A 89 9.29 25.58 -11.24
CA TRP A 89 9.66 25.34 -9.85
C TRP A 89 11.17 25.15 -9.72
N ARG A 90 11.80 25.90 -8.81
CA ARG A 90 13.26 25.85 -8.56
C ARG A 90 13.52 25.35 -7.14
N PRO A 91 13.67 24.03 -6.93
CA PRO A 91 13.71 23.43 -5.58
C PRO A 91 14.97 23.75 -4.78
N LEU A 92 16.05 24.17 -5.43
CA LEU A 92 17.35 24.46 -4.79
C LEU A 92 17.62 25.96 -4.61
N GLU A 93 16.75 26.82 -5.14
CA GLU A 93 16.86 28.28 -5.02
C GLU A 93 15.85 28.80 -3.98
N PRO A 94 16.18 29.82 -3.17
CA PRO A 94 15.20 30.43 -2.28
C PRO A 94 14.00 31.00 -3.06
N GLY A 95 12.79 30.78 -2.55
CA GLY A 95 11.58 31.26 -3.21
C GLY A 95 10.29 30.98 -2.44
N PRO A 96 9.17 31.52 -2.91
CA PRO A 96 7.85 31.21 -2.36
C PRO A 96 7.43 29.78 -2.73
N GLN A 97 6.47 29.24 -1.98
CA GLN A 97 5.82 27.98 -2.34
C GLN A 97 5.34 27.99 -3.80
N PHE A 98 5.50 26.86 -4.48
CA PHE A 98 5.07 26.69 -5.87
C PHE A 98 3.85 25.77 -5.90
N ASP A 99 2.68 26.31 -6.25
CA ASP A 99 1.47 25.51 -6.43
C ASP A 99 1.44 24.91 -7.84
N LEU A 100 1.24 23.60 -7.93
CA LEU A 100 1.08 22.87 -9.19
C LEU A 100 -0.32 22.27 -9.25
N GLU A 101 -1.05 22.63 -10.30
CA GLU A 101 -2.24 21.89 -10.73
C GLU A 101 -1.76 20.79 -11.68
N PRO A 102 -1.77 19.51 -11.26
CA PRO A 102 -1.17 18.45 -12.05
C PRO A 102 -2.02 18.18 -13.28
N LEU A 103 -1.36 17.99 -14.44
CA LEU A 103 -2.02 17.35 -15.57
C LEU A 103 -2.43 15.94 -15.11
N LEU A 104 -3.70 15.58 -15.30
CA LEU A 104 -4.18 14.22 -15.07
C LEU A 104 -3.40 13.28 -15.99
N ILE A 105 -2.35 12.65 -15.47
CA ILE A 105 -1.65 11.60 -16.19
C ILE A 105 -2.52 10.34 -16.11
N PRO A 106 -3.05 9.81 -17.21
CA PRO A 106 -3.62 8.48 -17.21
C PRO A 106 -2.49 7.50 -16.92
N VAL A 107 -2.35 7.07 -15.67
CA VAL A 107 -1.43 5.96 -15.38
C VAL A 107 -2.07 4.68 -15.89
N SER A 108 -1.27 3.86 -16.56
CA SER A 108 -1.66 2.58 -17.15
C SER A 108 -2.44 1.69 -16.17
N PRO A 109 -3.29 0.79 -16.70
CA PRO A 109 -3.85 -0.30 -15.91
C PRO A 109 -2.73 -1.03 -15.16
N ARG A 110 -3.07 -1.59 -13.99
CA ARG A 110 -2.17 -2.42 -13.19
C ARG A 110 -1.48 -3.42 -14.12
N ALA A 111 -0.15 -3.44 -14.14
CA ALA A 111 0.57 -4.46 -14.90
C ALA A 111 0.11 -5.84 -14.42
N PRO A 112 -0.15 -6.79 -15.35
CA PRO A 112 -0.62 -8.11 -14.96
C PRO A 112 0.36 -8.74 -13.97
N ARG A 113 -0.17 -9.41 -12.96
CA ARG A 113 0.64 -10.19 -12.05
C ARG A 113 1.23 -11.37 -12.82
N ILE A 114 2.55 -11.51 -12.80
CA ILE A 114 3.25 -12.59 -13.50
C ILE A 114 3.85 -13.49 -12.43
N TYR A 115 3.36 -14.72 -12.34
CA TYR A 115 3.99 -15.73 -11.50
C TYR A 115 5.15 -16.38 -12.28
N PRO A 116 6.34 -16.55 -11.66
CA PRO A 116 7.41 -17.33 -12.23
C PRO A 116 6.96 -18.76 -12.59
N PRO A 117 7.60 -19.41 -13.57
CA PRO A 117 7.31 -20.81 -13.88
C PRO A 117 7.36 -21.70 -12.63
N GLY A 118 6.32 -22.51 -12.44
CA GLY A 118 6.19 -23.40 -11.28
C GLY A 118 5.63 -22.73 -10.01
N LEU A 119 5.39 -21.42 -10.02
CA LEU A 119 4.70 -20.71 -8.95
C LEU A 119 3.31 -20.28 -9.44
N ALA A 120 2.29 -20.50 -8.63
CA ALA A 120 0.91 -20.09 -8.90
C ALA A 120 0.15 -19.98 -7.58
N PRO A 121 -0.97 -19.24 -7.53
CA PRO A 121 -1.91 -19.35 -6.43
C PRO A 121 -2.37 -20.80 -6.26
N PRO A 122 -2.50 -21.29 -5.01
CA PRO A 122 -3.07 -22.61 -4.79
C PRO A 122 -4.52 -22.64 -5.28
N SER A 123 -4.89 -23.70 -5.97
CA SER A 123 -6.25 -23.98 -6.39
C SER A 123 -7.14 -24.33 -5.20
N SER A 124 -8.46 -24.17 -5.36
CA SER A 124 -9.43 -24.57 -4.33
C SER A 124 -9.31 -26.05 -3.93
N LEU A 125 -8.89 -26.93 -4.87
CA LEU A 125 -8.66 -28.35 -4.58
C LEU A 125 -7.44 -28.56 -3.66
N GLU A 126 -6.35 -27.84 -3.91
CA GLU A 126 -5.14 -27.86 -3.08
C GLU A 126 -5.42 -27.29 -1.69
N LEU A 127 -6.16 -26.18 -1.61
CA LEU A 127 -6.56 -25.59 -0.34
C LEU A 127 -7.45 -26.54 0.48
N ALA A 128 -8.43 -27.19 -0.16
CA ALA A 128 -9.28 -28.18 0.52
C ALA A 128 -8.49 -29.43 0.96
N ALA A 129 -7.49 -29.85 0.19
CA ALA A 129 -6.59 -30.93 0.60
C ALA A 129 -5.76 -30.56 1.82
N LEU A 130 -5.23 -29.33 1.87
CA LEU A 130 -4.48 -28.81 3.00
C LEU A 130 -5.35 -28.74 4.27
N ALA A 131 -6.60 -28.26 4.18
CA ALA A 131 -7.52 -28.25 5.31
C ALA A 131 -7.79 -29.65 5.85
N ARG A 132 -8.05 -30.64 4.97
CA ARG A 132 -8.24 -32.03 5.39
C ARG A 132 -7.00 -32.61 6.07
N GLU A 133 -5.81 -32.26 5.61
CA GLU A 133 -4.57 -32.68 6.25
C GLU A 133 -4.47 -32.13 7.69
N ARG A 134 -4.78 -30.85 7.90
CA ARG A 134 -4.80 -30.23 9.24
C ARG A 134 -5.85 -30.88 10.15
N ALA A 135 -7.02 -31.20 9.62
CA ALA A 135 -8.09 -31.89 10.34
C ALA A 135 -7.69 -33.30 10.83
N THR A 136 -6.69 -33.95 10.20
CA THR A 136 -6.18 -35.25 10.69
C THR A 136 -5.40 -35.14 12.01
N GLY A 137 -5.04 -33.91 12.43
CA GLY A 137 -4.23 -33.66 13.63
C GLY A 137 -2.74 -33.98 13.45
N ARG A 138 -2.29 -34.44 12.27
CA ARG A 138 -0.87 -34.69 11.98
C ARG A 138 -0.06 -33.41 11.85
N VAL A 139 -0.68 -32.38 11.29
CA VAL A 139 -0.12 -31.03 11.19
C VAL A 139 -1.08 -30.09 11.93
N PRO A 140 -0.63 -29.35 12.95
CA PRO A 140 -1.52 -28.47 13.72
C PRO A 140 -2.02 -27.32 12.84
N TYR A 141 -3.21 -26.78 13.14
CA TYR A 141 -3.65 -25.51 12.55
C TYR A 141 -2.67 -24.37 12.90
N ASP A 142 -2.60 -23.39 12.02
CA ASP A 142 -1.97 -22.12 12.31
C ASP A 142 -2.80 -21.35 13.35
N THR A 143 -2.13 -20.54 14.15
CA THR A 143 -2.79 -19.75 15.20
C THR A 143 -2.86 -18.30 14.78
N LEU A 144 -4.08 -17.73 14.76
CA LEU A 144 -4.30 -16.30 14.55
C LEU A 144 -4.55 -15.61 15.89
N ARG A 145 -3.72 -14.62 16.21
CA ARG A 145 -3.99 -13.71 17.34
C ARG A 145 -4.23 -12.31 16.84
N VAL A 146 -5.36 -11.74 17.26
CA VAL A 146 -5.72 -10.35 17.00
C VAL A 146 -5.68 -9.62 18.33
N SER A 147 -4.91 -8.54 18.40
CA SER A 147 -4.90 -7.66 19.57
C SER A 147 -5.27 -6.23 19.18
N ASP A 148 -6.06 -5.57 20.01
CA ASP A 148 -6.28 -4.14 19.90
C ASP A 148 -4.96 -3.41 20.18
N GLY A 149 -4.60 -2.45 19.34
CA GLY A 149 -3.53 -1.50 19.65
C GLY A 149 -4.06 -0.21 20.25
N ASP A 150 -3.14 0.72 20.54
CA ASP A 150 -3.51 2.07 20.95
C ASP A 150 -4.41 2.70 19.88
N PRO A 151 -5.70 3.00 20.14
CA PRO A 151 -6.62 3.56 19.14
C PRO A 151 -6.20 4.95 18.61
N ARG A 152 -5.20 5.60 19.22
CA ARG A 152 -4.62 6.87 18.77
C ARG A 152 -3.53 6.69 17.71
N VAL A 153 -3.05 5.46 17.53
CA VAL A 153 -2.10 5.03 16.51
C VAL A 153 -2.82 3.97 15.68
N TYR A 154 -2.90 4.07 14.36
CA TYR A 154 -3.40 2.94 13.57
C TYR A 154 -2.55 1.70 13.93
N GLY A 155 -3.08 0.74 14.71
CA GLY A 155 -2.20 0.02 15.63
C GLY A 155 -2.63 -1.36 16.10
N GLY A 156 -3.69 -1.96 15.55
CA GLY A 156 -3.97 -3.37 15.82
C GLY A 156 -2.75 -4.26 15.53
N LEU A 157 -2.64 -5.39 16.21
CA LEU A 157 -1.61 -6.39 15.98
C LEU A 157 -2.27 -7.67 15.45
N LEU A 158 -1.78 -8.15 14.31
CA LEU A 158 -2.09 -9.47 13.77
C LEU A 158 -0.85 -10.34 13.92
N GLU A 159 -0.99 -11.46 14.61
CA GLU A 159 0.07 -12.45 14.74
C GLU A 159 -0.38 -13.79 14.17
N ILE A 160 0.48 -14.42 13.39
CA ILE A 160 0.32 -15.79 12.89
C ILE A 160 1.42 -16.63 13.52
N ASN A 161 1.05 -17.69 14.24
CA ASN A 161 2.00 -18.56 14.94
C ASN A 161 2.95 -17.79 15.88
N GLY A 162 2.40 -16.78 16.56
CA GLY A 162 3.15 -15.91 17.47
C GLY A 162 4.08 -14.90 16.78
N ARG A 163 3.99 -14.73 15.46
CA ARG A 163 4.80 -13.77 14.69
C ARG A 163 3.93 -12.68 14.10
N ASN A 164 4.36 -11.43 14.25
CA ASN A 164 3.67 -10.27 13.67
C ASN A 164 3.60 -10.38 12.14
N LEU A 165 2.39 -10.26 11.58
CA LEU A 165 2.16 -10.31 10.13
C LEU A 165 2.95 -9.25 9.35
N ILE A 166 3.15 -8.06 9.93
CA ILE A 166 3.97 -7.01 9.32
C ILE A 166 5.41 -7.51 9.16
N ASP A 167 5.95 -8.23 10.14
CA ASP A 167 7.32 -8.74 10.07
C ASP A 167 7.44 -9.87 9.05
N LEU A 168 6.44 -10.76 8.96
CA LEU A 168 6.36 -11.80 7.92
C LEU A 168 6.36 -11.19 6.51
N VAL A 169 5.51 -10.19 6.28
CA VAL A 169 5.46 -9.46 4.99
C VAL A 169 6.80 -8.81 4.68
N ARG A 170 7.44 -8.16 5.67
CA ARG A 170 8.73 -7.49 5.47
C ARG A 170 9.87 -8.45 5.17
N GLU A 171 9.82 -9.69 5.67
CA GLU A 171 10.81 -10.71 5.34
C GLU A 171 10.72 -11.10 3.86
N VAL A 172 9.51 -11.23 3.32
CA VAL A 172 9.26 -11.51 1.90
C VAL A 172 9.61 -10.32 1.01
N GLU A 173 9.22 -9.11 1.40
CA GLU A 173 9.42 -7.90 0.60
C GLU A 173 10.89 -7.47 0.48
N ARG A 174 11.71 -7.73 1.51
CA ARG A 174 13.11 -7.27 1.55
C ARG A 174 13.97 -7.74 0.36
N PRO A 175 14.04 -9.03 0.03
CA PRO A 175 14.80 -9.49 -1.13
C PRO A 175 14.21 -8.98 -2.46
N LEU A 176 12.88 -8.92 -2.59
CA LEU A 176 12.19 -8.41 -3.78
C LEU A 176 12.49 -6.93 -4.03
N MET A 177 12.50 -6.15 -2.94
CA MET A 177 12.91 -4.75 -2.96
C MET A 177 14.36 -4.58 -3.40
N ALA A 178 15.27 -5.38 -2.84
CA ALA A 178 16.68 -5.32 -3.19
C ALA A 178 16.91 -5.61 -4.68
N ALA A 179 16.17 -6.58 -5.24
CA ALA A 179 16.17 -6.88 -6.67
C ALA A 179 15.63 -5.71 -7.51
N GLU A 180 14.47 -5.13 -7.16
CA GLU A 180 13.90 -3.96 -7.87
C GLU A 180 14.89 -2.78 -7.85
N VAL A 181 15.50 -2.50 -6.69
CA VAL A 181 16.49 -1.40 -6.57
C VAL A 181 17.72 -1.68 -7.41
N ALA A 182 18.22 -2.91 -7.45
CA ALA A 182 19.36 -3.28 -8.26
C ALA A 182 19.07 -3.14 -9.76
N GLU A 183 17.90 -3.58 -10.22
CA GLU A 183 17.45 -3.45 -11.61
C GLU A 183 17.36 -1.97 -12.02
N ARG A 184 16.72 -1.13 -11.20
CA ARG A 184 16.59 0.30 -11.48
C ARG A 184 17.93 1.03 -11.49
N ARG A 185 18.86 0.66 -10.58
CA ARG A 185 20.23 1.17 -10.62
C ARG A 185 20.99 0.73 -11.87
N ALA A 186 20.80 -0.53 -12.30
CA ALA A 186 21.37 -1.01 -13.55
C ALA A 186 20.79 -0.27 -14.78
N ALA A 187 19.53 0.18 -14.69
CA ALA A 187 18.89 1.06 -15.67
C ALA A 187 19.31 2.54 -15.56
N GLY A 188 20.26 2.87 -14.68
CA GLY A 188 20.82 4.23 -14.53
C GLY A 188 20.07 5.13 -13.55
N GLU A 189 19.13 4.60 -12.75
CA GLU A 189 18.47 5.39 -11.71
C GLU A 189 19.34 5.53 -10.45
N ASP A 190 19.63 6.75 -10.01
CA ASP A 190 20.28 7.02 -8.73
C ASP A 190 19.29 6.87 -7.56
N LEU A 191 19.21 5.65 -7.01
CA LEU A 191 18.36 5.35 -5.86
C LEU A 191 19.12 5.41 -4.52
N PRO A 192 18.58 6.07 -3.48
CA PRO A 192 19.26 6.21 -2.20
C PRO A 192 19.45 4.86 -1.50
N THR A 193 20.58 4.73 -0.79
CA THR A 193 21.01 3.51 -0.08
C THR A 193 20.01 3.02 0.98
N THR A 194 19.13 3.91 1.47
CA THR A 194 18.17 3.66 2.56
C THR A 194 16.73 3.48 2.09
N THR A 195 16.50 3.14 0.83
CA THR A 195 15.16 2.95 0.28
C THR A 195 14.47 1.72 0.91
N ASP A 196 13.73 1.93 1.99
CA ASP A 196 12.93 0.91 2.68
C ASP A 196 11.44 1.32 2.63
N PHE A 197 10.75 0.96 1.54
CA PHE A 197 9.31 1.23 1.41
C PHE A 197 8.45 0.33 2.32
N SER A 198 9.02 -0.72 2.93
CA SER A 198 8.29 -1.72 3.73
C SER A 198 7.83 -1.21 5.12
N ARG A 199 8.28 -0.01 5.53
CA ARG A 199 8.06 0.52 6.91
C ARG A 199 6.69 1.13 7.18
N GLN A 200 5.71 0.91 6.32
CA GLN A 200 4.50 1.75 6.32
C GLN A 200 3.20 0.97 6.43
N TYR A 201 3.27 -0.29 6.82
CA TYR A 201 2.08 -1.05 7.15
C TYR A 201 1.61 -0.79 8.58
N CYS A 202 0.29 -0.80 8.75
CA CYS A 202 -0.39 -1.02 10.01
C CYS A 202 -1.54 -1.98 9.76
N CYS A 203 -2.00 -2.67 10.81
CA CYS A 203 -3.26 -3.40 10.71
C CYS A 203 -4.41 -2.39 10.53
N ARG A 204 -5.45 -2.80 9.80
CA ARG A 204 -6.70 -2.04 9.73
C ARG A 204 -7.27 -1.90 11.15
N PHE A 205 -8.28 -1.04 11.35
CA PHE A 205 -8.93 -0.91 12.66
C PHE A 205 -9.22 -2.28 13.27
N SER A 206 -8.76 -2.52 14.51
CA SER A 206 -8.85 -3.82 15.16
C SER A 206 -10.29 -4.34 15.26
N SER A 207 -11.27 -3.42 15.27
CA SER A 207 -12.70 -3.71 15.18
C SER A 207 -13.11 -4.52 13.95
N HIS A 208 -12.40 -4.41 12.82
CA HIS A 208 -12.67 -5.22 11.62
C HIS A 208 -12.27 -6.68 11.79
N TYR A 209 -11.43 -7.01 12.78
CA TYR A 209 -10.94 -8.35 13.06
C TYR A 209 -11.64 -8.98 14.28
N ARG A 210 -12.54 -8.26 14.96
CA ARG A 210 -13.33 -8.81 16.07
C ARG A 210 -14.39 -9.76 15.52
N LEU A 211 -14.55 -10.91 16.17
CA LEU A 211 -15.55 -11.89 15.76
C LEU A 211 -16.99 -11.43 16.13
N PRO A 212 -17.97 -11.69 15.26
CA PRO A 212 -17.83 -12.24 13.91
C PRO A 212 -17.24 -11.21 12.94
N SER A 213 -16.10 -11.53 12.33
CA SER A 213 -15.40 -10.62 11.42
C SER A 213 -15.74 -10.98 9.99
N ARG A 214 -16.45 -10.09 9.29
CA ARG A 214 -16.69 -10.24 7.85
C ARG A 214 -15.39 -10.31 7.05
N LEU A 215 -14.39 -9.52 7.45
CA LEU A 215 -13.05 -9.53 6.84
C LEU A 215 -12.36 -10.89 6.97
N LEU A 216 -12.39 -11.50 8.17
CA LEU A 216 -11.74 -12.80 8.39
C LEU A 216 -12.55 -13.99 7.86
N LEU A 217 -13.81 -13.76 7.45
CA LEU A 217 -14.73 -14.79 6.97
C LEU A 217 -15.08 -14.60 5.47
N GLY A 218 -14.16 -14.04 4.68
CA GLY A 218 -14.30 -13.99 3.22
C GLY A 218 -15.35 -12.99 2.71
N GLU A 219 -15.86 -12.10 3.55
CA GLU A 219 -16.83 -11.06 3.21
C GLU A 219 -16.19 -9.66 3.35
N PRO A 220 -15.25 -9.28 2.46
CA PRO A 220 -14.45 -8.07 2.65
C PRO A 220 -15.34 -6.81 2.82
N PRO A 221 -15.14 -6.01 3.89
CA PRO A 221 -15.78 -4.69 4.01
C PRO A 221 -15.30 -3.77 2.87
N PRO A 222 -15.87 -2.54 2.70
CA PRO A 222 -15.43 -1.57 1.69
C PRO A 222 -13.92 -1.61 1.42
N HIS A 223 -13.59 -1.98 0.19
CA HIS A 223 -12.28 -2.50 -0.16
C HIS A 223 -11.40 -1.34 -0.66
N PRO A 224 -10.14 -1.21 -0.23
CA PRO A 224 -9.23 -0.20 -0.77
C PRO A 224 -9.08 -0.25 -2.30
N VAL A 225 -9.32 -1.42 -2.90
CA VAL A 225 -9.35 -1.66 -4.33
C VAL A 225 -10.50 -0.94 -5.03
N ASP A 226 -11.65 -0.76 -4.37
CA ASP A 226 -12.83 -0.08 -4.95
C ASP A 226 -12.55 1.37 -5.34
N ALA A 227 -11.51 1.95 -4.73
CA ALA A 227 -11.11 3.31 -5.01
C ALA A 227 -10.35 3.44 -6.35
N PHE A 228 -9.92 2.33 -6.94
CA PHE A 228 -9.21 2.27 -8.21
C PHE A 228 -10.12 1.82 -9.36
N ALA A 229 -9.90 2.40 -10.54
CA ALA A 229 -10.57 1.99 -11.77
C ALA A 229 -9.95 0.68 -12.30
N LEU A 230 -10.42 -0.45 -11.76
CA LEU A 230 -10.06 -1.80 -12.24
C LEU A 230 -11.21 -2.42 -13.01
N ASP A 231 -10.87 -3.40 -13.85
CA ASP A 231 -11.85 -4.29 -14.47
C ASP A 231 -12.75 -4.93 -13.40
N PRO A 232 -14.08 -5.09 -13.63
CA PRO A 232 -14.97 -5.76 -12.69
C PRO A 232 -14.52 -7.17 -12.29
N GLU A 233 -13.83 -7.88 -13.17
CA GLU A 233 -13.35 -9.25 -12.96
C GLU A 233 -11.91 -9.30 -12.41
N ASP A 234 -11.31 -8.16 -12.09
CA ASP A 234 -9.96 -8.12 -11.51
C ASP A 234 -9.91 -8.96 -10.21
N PRO A 235 -9.04 -9.98 -10.13
CA PRO A 235 -8.96 -10.86 -8.95
C PRO A 235 -8.74 -10.13 -7.63
N ALA A 236 -8.08 -8.96 -7.66
CA ALA A 236 -7.85 -8.15 -6.46
C ALA A 236 -9.15 -7.70 -5.80
N ARG A 237 -10.26 -7.58 -6.53
CA ARG A 237 -11.59 -7.22 -5.99
C ARG A 237 -12.18 -8.27 -5.05
N ARG A 238 -11.71 -9.53 -5.14
CA ARG A 238 -12.17 -10.65 -4.31
C ARG A 238 -11.28 -10.91 -3.10
N LYS A 239 -10.16 -10.19 -2.98
CA LYS A 239 -9.23 -10.36 -1.87
C LYS A 239 -9.65 -9.52 -0.67
N SER A 240 -9.01 -9.76 0.46
CA SER A 240 -9.19 -9.01 1.70
C SER A 240 -7.95 -8.21 2.03
N ALA A 241 -8.09 -6.91 2.31
CA ALA A 241 -7.00 -6.06 2.76
C ALA A 241 -6.68 -6.32 4.24
N LEU A 242 -5.57 -7.02 4.49
CA LEU A 242 -5.10 -7.40 5.82
C LEU A 242 -4.20 -6.34 6.46
N LEU A 243 -3.39 -5.66 5.66
CA LEU A 243 -2.54 -4.55 6.10
C LEU A 243 -2.80 -3.33 5.23
N VAL A 244 -2.75 -2.16 5.83
CA VAL A 244 -2.99 -0.87 5.19
C VAL A 244 -1.90 0.13 5.53
N CYS A 245 -1.94 1.34 4.96
CA CYS A 245 -0.88 2.30 5.18
C CYS A 245 -1.01 3.03 6.52
N SER A 246 0.10 3.12 7.25
CA SER A 246 0.22 3.89 8.49
C SER A 246 0.07 5.41 8.29
N CYS A 247 -0.01 5.88 7.05
CA CYS A 247 -0.37 7.26 6.73
C CYS A 247 -1.86 7.59 6.95
N GLY A 248 -2.68 6.60 7.34
CA GLY A 248 -4.10 6.77 7.67
C GLY A 248 -5.06 6.71 6.47
N PHE A 249 -4.56 6.27 5.33
CA PHE A 249 -5.32 6.02 4.11
C PHE A 249 -5.09 4.59 3.64
N ASP A 250 -6.17 3.83 3.51
CA ASP A 250 -6.05 2.40 3.27
C ASP A 250 -5.51 2.11 1.87
N GLU A 251 -5.76 3.00 0.91
CA GLU A 251 -5.43 2.83 -0.50
C GLU A 251 -3.96 3.15 -0.82
N CYS A 252 -3.25 3.83 0.07
CA CYS A 252 -1.87 4.28 -0.16
C CYS A 252 -0.87 3.14 -0.31
N TRP A 253 -1.00 2.10 0.50
CA TRP A 253 -0.06 0.97 0.55
C TRP A 253 -0.72 -0.16 1.34
N PHE A 254 -1.12 -1.24 0.68
CA PHE A 254 -1.88 -2.30 1.33
C PHE A 254 -1.53 -3.69 0.82
N VAL A 255 -1.62 -4.66 1.73
CA VAL A 255 -1.45 -6.09 1.45
C VAL A 255 -2.80 -6.76 1.43
N LEU A 256 -3.04 -7.49 0.35
CA LEU A 256 -4.22 -8.30 0.14
C LEU A 256 -3.88 -9.77 0.37
N ALA A 257 -4.88 -10.55 0.78
CA ALA A 257 -4.84 -12.01 0.74
C ALA A 257 -6.19 -12.55 0.28
N THR A 258 -6.17 -13.68 -0.41
CA THR A 258 -7.38 -14.49 -0.61
C THR A 258 -7.75 -15.12 0.72
N ILE A 259 -9.02 -15.05 1.08
CA ILE A 259 -9.56 -15.67 2.29
C ILE A 259 -10.66 -16.63 1.87
N ASP A 260 -10.36 -17.92 1.97
CA ASP A 260 -11.31 -19.00 1.69
C ASP A 260 -11.85 -19.52 3.01
N VAL A 261 -13.18 -19.55 3.13
CA VAL A 261 -13.86 -20.13 4.30
C VAL A 261 -14.43 -21.48 3.90
N LEU A 262 -13.99 -22.52 4.60
CA LEU A 262 -14.49 -23.88 4.49
C LEU A 262 -15.35 -24.20 5.71
N ASP A 263 -15.93 -25.40 5.74
CA ASP A 263 -16.83 -25.84 6.82
C ASP A 263 -16.15 -25.83 8.20
N ASP A 264 -14.86 -26.16 8.27
CA ASP A 264 -14.09 -26.35 9.50
C ASP A 264 -12.73 -25.62 9.51
N ALA A 265 -12.46 -24.78 8.51
CA ALA A 265 -11.19 -24.08 8.38
C ALA A 265 -11.35 -22.72 7.68
N VAL A 266 -10.48 -21.77 8.03
CA VAL A 266 -10.28 -20.53 7.26
C VAL A 266 -8.87 -20.53 6.71
N ILE A 267 -8.72 -20.29 5.41
CA ILE A 267 -7.42 -20.32 4.74
C ILE A 267 -7.07 -18.95 4.20
N TRP A 268 -5.91 -18.44 4.57
CA TRP A 268 -5.34 -17.23 3.98
C TRP A 268 -4.25 -17.62 2.98
N SER A 269 -4.39 -17.18 1.73
CA SER A 269 -3.47 -17.54 0.64
C SER A 269 -3.28 -16.39 -0.35
N ASP A 270 -2.40 -16.60 -1.33
CA ASP A 270 -2.17 -15.70 -2.47
C ASP A 270 -2.00 -14.22 -2.07
N PHE A 271 -1.12 -13.99 -1.10
CA PHE A 271 -0.80 -12.66 -0.60
C PHE A 271 -0.26 -11.77 -1.73
N GLU A 272 -0.60 -10.49 -1.72
CA GLU A 272 -0.06 -9.54 -2.68
C GLU A 272 -0.01 -8.11 -2.15
N GLN A 273 0.94 -7.34 -2.65
CA GLN A 273 0.93 -5.89 -2.50
C GLN A 273 0.39 -5.28 -3.79
N PHE A 274 -0.71 -4.57 -3.67
CA PHE A 274 -1.54 -4.16 -4.82
C PHE A 274 -0.80 -3.31 -5.87
N HIS A 275 0.11 -2.45 -5.41
CA HIS A 275 0.90 -1.53 -6.24
C HIS A 275 2.17 -2.16 -6.83
N ARG A 276 2.44 -3.44 -6.54
CA ARG A 276 3.62 -4.18 -7.00
C ARG A 276 3.21 -5.47 -7.69
N ASN A 277 4.01 -5.89 -8.66
CA ASN A 277 3.89 -7.19 -9.32
C ASN A 277 4.72 -8.28 -8.60
N TRP A 278 5.02 -8.06 -7.33
CA TRP A 278 5.76 -9.00 -6.50
C TRP A 278 4.95 -10.26 -6.20
N VAL A 279 5.64 -11.39 -6.16
CA VAL A 279 5.06 -12.66 -5.77
C VAL A 279 5.46 -12.96 -4.34
N TYR A 280 4.45 -13.18 -3.50
CA TYR A 280 4.63 -13.42 -2.08
C TYR A 280 4.60 -14.92 -1.84
N ASP A 281 5.75 -15.46 -1.46
CA ASP A 281 5.84 -16.80 -0.89
C ASP A 281 5.51 -16.73 0.60
N LEU A 282 4.23 -16.46 0.90
CA LEU A 282 3.71 -16.29 2.25
C LEU A 282 2.42 -17.09 2.41
N GLY A 283 2.40 -18.00 3.38
CA GLY A 283 1.32 -18.97 3.54
C GLY A 283 1.39 -20.10 2.48
N PRO A 284 0.27 -20.80 2.21
CA PRO A 284 -1.04 -20.61 2.82
C PRO A 284 -1.04 -20.88 4.33
N PHE A 285 -1.86 -20.13 5.08
CA PHE A 285 -2.10 -20.35 6.50
C PHE A 285 -3.50 -20.92 6.70
N VAL A 286 -3.64 -21.93 7.54
CA VAL A 286 -4.91 -22.64 7.79
C VAL A 286 -5.28 -22.52 9.27
N PHE A 287 -6.36 -21.83 9.55
CA PHE A 287 -6.87 -21.54 10.90
C PHE A 287 -8.12 -22.35 11.23
#